data_AF-A0A7S1Y1U6-F1
#
_entry.id   AF-A0A7S1Y1U6-F1
#
_cell.length_a   1.000
_cell.length_b   1.000
_cell.length_c   1.000
_cell.angle_alpha   90.00
_cell.angle_beta   90.00
_cell.angle_gamma   90.00
#
_symmetry.space_group_name_H-M   'P 1'
#
loop_
_entity.id
_entity.type
_entity.pdbx_description
1 polymer ?
#
loop_
_entity_poly.entity_id
_entity_poly.type
_entity_poly.pdbx_seq_one_letter_code
_entity_poly.pdbx_strand_id
1 'polypeptide(L)'
;PNHASFNCYSCVIARSRKENKTTLAWDIVKEMDERGIDVNGKELNEVLATCAWSEKSPNRQKNFEIALHALARIHKHWKPDGRCYVRFFESAIGLRKHKKVDLAWELCKENGFDRDKRVRSAYDEAIR
;
A
#
# COMPACT_ATOMS: atom_id res chain seq x y z
N PRO A 1 1.40 11.84 -23.21
CA PRO A 1 1.25 12.20 -21.78
C PRO A 1 2.26 13.30 -21.39
N ASN A 2 1.79 14.45 -20.91
CA ASN A 2 2.66 15.60 -20.61
C ASN A 2 3.37 15.37 -19.26
N HIS A 3 4.69 15.53 -19.20
CA HIS A 3 5.50 15.22 -17.99
C HIS A 3 5.07 16.02 -16.74
N ALA A 4 4.46 17.20 -16.95
CA ALA A 4 3.95 18.07 -15.90
C ALA A 4 2.72 17.50 -15.15
N SER A 5 1.82 16.79 -15.83
CA SER A 5 0.63 16.21 -15.18
C SER A 5 0.99 14.98 -14.34
N PHE A 6 1.97 14.16 -14.78
CA PHE A 6 2.47 13.02 -14.00
C PHE A 6 3.09 13.44 -12.66
N ASN A 7 3.93 14.48 -12.68
CA ASN A 7 4.54 15.02 -11.45
C ASN A 7 3.48 15.60 -10.49
N CYS A 8 2.39 16.15 -11.01
CA CYS A 8 1.28 16.64 -10.19
C CYS A 8 0.59 15.48 -9.44
N TYR A 9 0.24 14.39 -10.12
CA TYR A 9 -0.42 13.25 -9.49
C TYR A 9 0.43 12.59 -8.41
N SER A 10 1.72 12.37 -8.69
CA SER A 10 2.66 11.82 -7.71
C SER A 10 2.74 12.68 -6.44
N CYS A 11 2.77 14.01 -6.60
CA CYS A 11 2.75 14.94 -5.48
C CYS A 11 1.44 14.87 -4.67
N VAL A 12 0.29 14.73 -5.34
CA VAL A 12 -1.01 14.64 -4.65
C VAL A 12 -1.17 13.31 -3.91
N ILE A 13 -0.69 12.19 -4.47
CA ILE A 13 -0.65 10.90 -3.77
C ILE A 13 0.21 11.02 -2.50
N ALA A 14 1.42 11.57 -2.61
CA ALA A 14 2.30 11.78 -1.47
C ALA A 14 1.70 12.74 -0.42
N ARG A 15 0.96 13.77 -0.84
CA ARG A 15 0.28 14.71 0.06
C ARG A 15 -0.94 14.07 0.75
N SER A 16 -1.64 13.16 0.08
CA SER A 16 -2.81 12.46 0.62
C SER A 16 -2.47 11.67 1.89
N ARG A 17 -1.22 11.20 2.01
CA ARG A 17 -0.68 10.63 3.25
C ARG A 17 -0.73 11.60 4.43
N LYS A 18 -0.27 12.84 4.25
CA LYS A 18 -0.24 13.86 5.32
C LYS A 18 -1.64 14.25 5.79
N GLU A 19 -2.62 14.14 4.90
CA GLU A 19 -4.01 14.49 5.16
C GLU A 19 -4.88 13.27 5.51
N ASN A 20 -4.29 12.07 5.60
CA ASN A 20 -4.97 10.79 5.85
C ASN A 20 -6.12 10.51 4.86
N LYS A 21 -5.96 10.92 3.60
CA LYS A 21 -6.97 10.80 2.53
C LYS A 21 -6.68 9.58 1.66
N THR A 22 -6.81 8.38 2.22
CA THR A 22 -6.50 7.11 1.53
C THR A 22 -7.33 6.89 0.26
N THR A 23 -8.61 7.23 0.29
CA THR A 23 -9.49 7.11 -0.89
C THR A 23 -9.05 8.03 -2.01
N LEU A 24 -8.69 9.29 -1.70
CA LEU A 24 -8.17 10.23 -2.69
C LEU A 24 -6.90 9.70 -3.35
N ALA A 25 -5.96 9.14 -2.58
CA ALA A 25 -4.73 8.56 -3.11
C ALA A 25 -5.03 7.43 -4.12
N TRP A 26 -6.03 6.59 -3.82
CA TRP A 26 -6.43 5.50 -4.71
C TRP A 26 -7.23 5.97 -5.93
N ASP A 27 -8.09 6.97 -5.78
CA ASP A 27 -8.88 7.53 -6.88
C ASP A 27 -7.96 8.21 -7.90
N ILE A 28 -6.87 8.84 -7.45
CA ILE A 28 -5.84 9.38 -8.35
C ILE A 28 -5.14 8.28 -9.14
N VAL A 29 -4.83 7.14 -8.50
CA VAL A 29 -4.24 5.98 -9.21
C VAL A 29 -5.19 5.47 -10.30
N LYS A 30 -6.50 5.41 -10.03
CA LYS A 30 -7.50 5.04 -11.05
C LYS A 30 -7.58 6.08 -12.17
N GLU A 31 -7.58 7.36 -11.84
CA GLU A 31 -7.61 8.44 -12.84
C GLU A 31 -6.37 8.39 -13.75
N MET A 32 -5.20 8.06 -13.21
CA MET A 32 -3.99 7.85 -14.00
C MET A 32 -4.18 6.71 -15.01
N ASP A 33 -4.75 5.58 -14.59
CA ASP A 33 -5.02 4.44 -15.49
C ASP A 33 -6.00 4.79 -16.59
N GLU A 34 -7.11 5.44 -16.25
CA GLU A 34 -8.15 5.86 -17.20
C GLU A 34 -7.58 6.82 -18.26
N ARG A 35 -6.52 7.56 -17.92
CA ARG A 35 -5.82 8.49 -18.80
C ARG A 35 -4.62 7.87 -19.53
N GLY A 36 -4.37 6.57 -19.35
CA GLY A 36 -3.21 5.89 -19.93
C GLY A 36 -1.87 6.44 -19.40
N ILE A 37 -1.85 6.95 -18.17
CA ILE A 37 -0.66 7.40 -17.48
C ILE A 37 -0.13 6.23 -16.65
N ASP A 38 1.12 5.82 -16.91
CA ASP A 38 1.74 4.71 -16.18
C ASP A 38 1.82 5.00 -14.69
N VAL A 39 1.09 4.23 -13.89
CA VAL A 39 1.29 4.12 -12.45
C VAL A 39 2.44 3.14 -12.24
N ASN A 40 3.46 3.50 -11.46
CA ASN A 40 4.57 2.60 -11.14
C ASN A 40 4.53 2.15 -9.67
N GLY A 41 5.45 1.25 -9.30
CA GLY A 41 5.52 0.71 -7.95
C GLY A 41 5.72 1.77 -6.85
N LYS A 42 6.31 2.93 -7.18
CA LYS A 42 6.51 4.04 -6.24
C LYS A 42 5.18 4.68 -5.84
N GLU A 43 4.29 4.98 -6.79
CA GLU A 43 3.00 5.60 -6.46
C GLU A 43 2.13 4.64 -5.65
N LEU A 44 2.11 3.35 -6.01
CA LEU A 44 1.40 2.33 -5.24
C LEU A 44 1.98 2.14 -3.83
N ASN A 45 3.30 2.26 -3.68
CA ASN A 45 3.93 2.21 -2.37
C ASN A 45 3.55 3.42 -1.52
N GLU A 46 3.33 4.60 -2.10
CA GLU A 46 2.81 5.77 -1.37
C GLU A 46 1.33 5.62 -1.00
N VAL A 47 0.53 4.92 -1.81
CA VAL A 47 -0.83 4.50 -1.40
C VAL A 47 -0.75 3.57 -0.18
N LEU A 48 0.13 2.55 -0.19
CA LEU A 48 0.34 1.67 0.96
C LEU A 48 0.74 2.47 2.21
N ALA A 49 1.63 3.46 2.06
CA ALA A 49 2.03 4.33 3.17
C ALA A 49 0.85 5.13 3.74
N THR A 50 -0.06 5.57 2.88
CA THR A 50 -1.27 6.29 3.28
C THR A 50 -2.23 5.35 4.03
N CYS A 51 -2.36 4.10 3.59
CA CYS A 51 -3.16 3.08 4.27
C CYS A 51 -2.59 2.76 5.66
N ALA A 52 -1.27 2.59 5.78
CA ALA A 52 -0.58 2.33 7.05
C ALA A 52 -0.83 3.42 8.09
N TRP A 53 -0.80 4.69 7.68
CA TRP A 53 -1.01 5.86 8.57
C TRP A 53 -2.45 6.01 9.06
N SER A 54 -3.37 5.29 8.43
CA SER A 54 -4.80 5.39 8.70
C SER A 54 -5.30 4.44 9.78
N GLU A 55 -4.41 3.88 10.60
CA GLU A 55 -4.72 2.93 11.67
C GLU A 55 -5.90 3.39 12.56
N LYS A 56 -5.94 4.68 12.93
CA LYS A 56 -7.01 5.22 13.79
C LYS A 56 -8.26 5.68 13.01
N SER A 57 -8.32 5.43 11.71
CA SER A 57 -9.43 5.85 10.86
C SER A 57 -10.67 4.97 11.09
N PRO A 58 -11.89 5.55 11.13
CA PRO A 58 -13.12 4.75 11.10
C PRO A 58 -13.26 3.93 9.81
N ASN A 59 -12.52 4.28 8.75
CA ASN A 59 -12.53 3.60 7.45
C ASN A 59 -11.43 2.53 7.31
N ARG A 60 -10.91 2.00 8.43
CA ARG A 60 -9.76 1.08 8.44
C ARG A 60 -9.93 -0.13 7.51
N GLN A 61 -11.11 -0.77 7.54
CA GLN A 61 -11.40 -1.92 6.68
C GLN A 61 -11.27 -1.56 5.19
N LYS A 62 -11.83 -0.42 4.77
CA LYS A 62 -11.74 0.08 3.40
C LYS A 62 -10.29 0.42 3.02
N ASN A 63 -9.53 1.01 3.95
CA ASN A 63 -8.13 1.34 3.71
C ASN A 63 -7.27 0.09 3.56
N PHE A 64 -7.57 -0.98 4.31
CA PHE A 64 -6.91 -2.26 4.13
C PHE A 64 -7.27 -2.95 2.81
N GLU A 65 -8.52 -2.83 2.33
CA GLU A 65 -8.89 -3.30 0.99
C GLU A 65 -8.10 -2.56 -0.10
N ILE A 66 -7.94 -1.24 0.03
CA ILE A 66 -7.08 -0.45 -0.86
C ILE A 66 -5.63 -0.95 -0.80
N ALA A 67 -5.11 -1.22 0.41
CA ALA A 67 -3.76 -1.76 0.57
C ALA A 67 -3.59 -3.13 -0.11
N LEU A 68 -4.59 -4.01 -0.02
CA LEU A 68 -4.60 -5.30 -0.73
C LEU A 68 -4.52 -5.10 -2.24
N HIS A 69 -5.33 -4.21 -2.79
CA HIS A 69 -5.30 -3.91 -4.23
C HIS A 69 -3.96 -3.32 -4.67
N ALA A 70 -3.40 -2.39 -3.88
CA ALA A 70 -2.10 -1.79 -4.17
C ALA A 70 -0.98 -2.84 -4.14
N LEU A 71 -0.91 -3.68 -3.11
CA LEU A 71 0.11 -4.74 -3.00
C LEU A 71 -0.02 -5.77 -4.13
N ALA A 72 -1.24 -6.25 -4.40
CA ALA A 72 -1.48 -7.21 -5.49
C ALA A 72 -1.04 -6.65 -6.85
N ARG A 73 -1.30 -5.35 -7.09
CA ARG A 73 -0.88 -4.68 -8.32
C ARG A 73 0.63 -4.50 -8.39
N ILE A 74 1.30 -4.22 -7.26
CA ILE A 74 2.76 -4.23 -7.18
C ILE A 74 3.28 -5.58 -7.63
N HIS A 75 2.83 -6.69 -7.05
CA HIS A 75 3.25 -8.04 -7.44
C HIS A 75 3.01 -8.39 -8.91
N LYS A 76 1.93 -7.88 -9.50
CA LYS A 76 1.57 -8.19 -10.89
C LYS A 76 2.53 -7.57 -11.90
N HIS A 77 3.07 -6.38 -11.61
CA HIS A 77 3.79 -5.57 -12.59
C HIS A 77 5.22 -5.20 -12.18
N TRP A 78 5.54 -5.30 -10.89
CA TRP A 78 6.82 -4.92 -10.31
C TRP A 78 7.26 -5.93 -9.23
N LYS A 79 8.52 -5.81 -8.80
CA LYS A 79 9.03 -6.56 -7.67
C LYS A 79 8.79 -5.75 -6.38
N PRO A 80 8.01 -6.24 -5.40
CA PRO A 80 7.84 -5.56 -4.13
C PRO A 80 9.17 -5.49 -3.37
N ASP A 81 9.38 -4.40 -2.64
CA ASP A 81 10.47 -4.27 -1.67
C ASP A 81 9.96 -4.49 -0.24
N GLY A 82 10.88 -4.64 0.72
CA GLY A 82 10.52 -4.82 2.14
C GLY A 82 9.63 -3.69 2.69
N ARG A 83 9.73 -2.46 2.15
CA ARG A 83 8.90 -1.33 2.59
C ARG A 83 7.44 -1.51 2.17
N CYS A 84 7.18 -2.12 1.02
CA CYS A 84 5.82 -2.45 0.59
C CYS A 84 5.15 -3.38 1.60
N TYR A 85 5.86 -4.42 2.05
CA TYR A 85 5.34 -5.37 3.04
C TYR A 85 5.13 -4.75 4.42
N VAL A 86 6.09 -3.95 4.91
CA VAL A 86 5.92 -3.21 6.18
C VAL A 86 4.65 -2.37 6.15
N ARG A 87 4.49 -1.52 5.13
CA ARG A 87 3.32 -0.64 5.00
C ARG A 87 2.02 -1.41 4.84
N PHE A 88 2.04 -2.53 4.14
CA PHE A 88 0.88 -3.40 4.03
C PHE A 88 0.48 -3.98 5.40
N PHE A 89 1.42 -4.54 6.16
CA PHE A 89 1.12 -5.10 7.49
C PHE A 89 0.68 -4.02 8.48
N GLU A 90 1.30 -2.85 8.46
CA GLU A 90 0.87 -1.70 9.27
C GLU A 90 -0.59 -1.30 8.99
N SER A 91 -1.04 -1.37 7.73
CA SER A 91 -2.44 -1.10 7.38
C SER A 91 -3.43 -2.13 7.95
N ALA A 92 -2.93 -3.30 8.32
CA ALA A 92 -3.71 -4.43 8.83
C ALA A 92 -3.73 -4.54 10.36
N ILE A 93 -2.88 -3.80 11.07
CA ILE A 93 -2.89 -3.73 12.54
C ILE A 93 -4.32 -3.47 13.02
N GLY A 94 -4.74 -4.03 14.15
CA GLY A 94 -6.07 -3.79 14.72
C GLY A 94 -7.26 -4.33 13.91
N LEU A 95 -7.05 -4.82 12.68
CA LEU A 95 -8.01 -5.63 11.95
C LEU A 95 -7.77 -7.07 12.39
N ARG A 96 -8.64 -7.59 13.25
CA ARG A 96 -8.60 -8.98 13.75
C ARG A 96 -8.15 -9.94 12.66
N LYS A 97 -7.16 -10.82 12.95
CA LYS A 97 -6.55 -11.82 12.06
C LYS A 97 -7.27 -12.00 10.72
N HIS A 98 -6.86 -11.19 9.75
CA HIS A 98 -7.45 -11.24 8.42
C HIS A 98 -6.67 -12.26 7.57
N LYS A 99 -7.36 -13.27 7.00
CA LYS A 99 -6.71 -14.36 6.21
C LYS A 99 -5.77 -13.86 5.10
N LYS A 100 -6.02 -12.67 4.56
CA LYS A 100 -5.16 -12.06 3.54
C LYS A 100 -3.83 -11.54 4.08
N VAL A 101 -3.71 -11.29 5.38
CA VAL A 101 -2.45 -10.93 6.04
C VAL A 101 -1.50 -12.12 6.04
N ASP A 102 -2.00 -13.31 6.38
CA ASP A 102 -1.20 -14.55 6.33
C ASP A 102 -0.76 -14.86 4.89
N LEU A 103 -1.64 -14.68 3.90
CA LEU A 103 -1.29 -14.86 2.49
C LEU A 103 -0.18 -13.88 2.05
N ALA A 104 -0.27 -12.61 2.48
CA ALA A 104 0.76 -11.62 2.21
C ALA A 104 2.08 -11.96 2.91
N TRP A 105 2.04 -12.61 4.07
CA TRP A 105 3.23 -13.13 4.75
C TRP A 105 3.89 -14.26 3.96
N GLU A 106 3.12 -15.21 3.43
CA GLU A 106 3.67 -16.25 2.55
C GLU A 106 4.38 -15.64 1.32
N LEU A 107 3.74 -14.69 0.64
CA LEU A 107 4.33 -13.96 -0.49
C LEU A 107 5.61 -13.19 -0.07
N CYS A 108 5.59 -12.59 1.11
CA CYS A 108 6.76 -11.90 1.68
C CYS A 108 7.94 -12.85 1.85
N LYS A 109 7.70 -14.07 2.36
CA LYS A 109 8.74 -15.10 2.51
C LYS A 109 9.29 -15.57 1.16
N GLU A 110 8.41 -15.79 0.17
CA GLU A 110 8.82 -16.15 -1.20
C GLU A 110 9.71 -15.08 -1.83
N ASN A 111 9.51 -13.81 -1.47
CA ASN A 111 10.33 -12.69 -1.93
C ASN A 111 11.60 -12.46 -1.08
N GLY A 112 11.88 -13.31 -0.09
CA GLY A 112 13.10 -13.30 0.72
C GLY A 112 13.14 -12.24 1.82
N PHE A 113 11.99 -11.73 2.26
CA PHE A 113 11.89 -10.70 3.30
C PHE A 113 11.54 -11.25 4.70
N ASP A 114 11.49 -12.57 4.87
CA ASP A 114 11.16 -13.26 6.13
C ASP A 114 12.14 -12.98 7.27
N ARG A 115 13.39 -12.63 6.92
CA ARG A 115 14.46 -12.28 7.86
C ARG A 115 14.60 -10.78 8.10
N ASP A 116 13.88 -9.93 7.36
CA ASP A 116 13.87 -8.49 7.63
C ASP A 116 13.12 -8.25 8.95
N LYS A 117 13.84 -7.74 9.94
CA LYS A 117 13.30 -7.49 11.29
C LYS A 117 12.11 -6.55 11.29
N ARG A 118 12.09 -5.55 10.40
CA ARG A 118 10.99 -4.58 10.31
C ARG A 118 9.75 -5.23 9.73
N VAL A 119 9.92 -6.05 8.68
CA VAL A 119 8.81 -6.75 8.03
C VAL A 119 8.17 -7.75 8.99
N ARG A 120 9.01 -8.53 9.70
CA ARG A 120 8.54 -9.47 10.73
C ARG A 120 7.81 -8.76 11.87
N SER A 121 8.37 -7.68 12.40
CA SER A 121 7.73 -6.91 13.47
C SER A 121 6.35 -6.38 13.06
N ALA A 122 6.23 -5.86 11.84
CA ALA A 122 4.96 -5.35 11.32
C ALA A 122 3.92 -6.48 11.14
N TYR A 123 4.34 -7.65 10.64
CA TYR A 123 3.47 -8.82 10.55
C TYR A 123 2.99 -9.30 11.92
N ASP A 124 3.90 -9.44 12.88
CA ASP A 124 3.57 -9.90 14.24
C ASP A 124 2.58 -8.94 14.91
N GLU A 125 2.68 -7.64 14.66
CA GLU A 125 1.72 -6.65 15.15
C GLU A 125 0.37 -6.73 14.42
N ALA A 126 0.37 -7.00 13.12
CA ALA A 126 -0.83 -7.13 12.32
C ALA A 126 -1.72 -8.32 12.71
N ILE A 127 -1.13 -9.39 13.26
CA ILE A 127 -1.86 -10.62 13.62
C ILE A 127 -2.23 -10.72 15.11
N ARG A 128 -1.86 -9.72 15.93
CA ARG A 128 -2.27 -9.61 17.34
C ARG A 128 -3.75 -9.26 17.46
#